data_AF-A0A3D0Z0G1-F1
#
_entry.id   AF-A0A3D0Z0G1-F1
#
_cell.length_a   1.000
_cell.length_b   1.000
_cell.length_c   1.000
_cell.angle_alpha   90.00
_cell.angle_beta   90.00
_cell.angle_gamma   90.00
#
_symmetry.space_group_name_H-M   'P 1'
#
loop_
_entity.id
_entity.type
_entity.pdbx_description
1 polymer ?
#
loop_
_entity_poly.entity_id
_entity_poly.type
_entity_poly.pdbx_seq_one_letter_code
_entity_poly.pdbx_strand_id
1 'polypeptide(L)'
;MEALETSRLAGVRVNISHLKADQRAAWWKAPGVLRLLEDARRRGLTVTADVYPYPYAATGYLYQVLPPDLIREGLAGLVSRLGDAAARREVRRLLEAGVPGWTNPAVSFGWGAIGIVETSSPADQGKSVEDLAIERDADPFDVCLDLLVADEGSTRSSVGVMDEENIRRNLQHPLTMVSTDGATVDSFPTAPQGGGKPTPKLHPRSVSTYPRLLGRYVREERALAWAEAIRKSTSLPASVAGIHGRGRILAGFFADLVVFDPDAVSETATFADPHHHPTGIPWVVANGLLAVDGGVPTRVRAGKVLRRGG
;
A
#
# COMPACT_ATOMS: atom_id res chain seq x y z
N MET A 1 -11.52 11.55 15.76
CA MET A 1 -12.58 11.50 16.80
C MET A 1 -13.96 11.37 16.18
N GLU A 2 -14.22 12.01 15.04
CA GLU A 2 -15.50 11.92 14.29
C GLU A 2 -16.03 10.49 14.12
N ALA A 3 -15.26 9.55 13.54
CA ALA A 3 -15.76 8.19 13.30
C ALA A 3 -16.21 7.44 14.59
N LEU A 4 -15.52 7.66 15.72
CA LEU A 4 -15.89 7.06 17.00
C LEU A 4 -17.15 7.71 17.57
N GLU A 5 -17.28 9.02 17.41
CA GLU A 5 -18.45 9.78 17.86
C GLU A 5 -19.69 9.41 17.03
N THR A 6 -19.55 9.30 15.71
CA THR A 6 -20.61 8.79 14.83
C THR A 6 -21.04 7.39 15.23
N SER A 7 -20.09 6.48 15.51
CA SER A 7 -20.40 5.13 16.03
C SER A 7 -21.19 5.18 17.34
N ARG A 8 -20.78 6.06 18.27
CA ARG A 8 -21.44 6.24 19.57
C ARG A 8 -22.88 6.74 19.42
N LEU A 9 -23.07 7.80 18.64
CA LEU A 9 -24.37 8.46 18.44
C LEU A 9 -25.35 7.57 17.67
N ALA A 10 -24.87 6.85 16.66
CA ALA A 10 -25.70 5.97 15.84
C ALA A 10 -25.87 4.55 16.41
N GLY A 11 -25.11 4.17 17.45
CA GLY A 11 -25.13 2.82 18.00
C GLY A 11 -24.65 1.74 17.03
N VAL A 12 -23.80 2.10 16.07
CA VAL A 12 -23.32 1.20 15.01
C VAL A 12 -21.87 0.79 15.22
N ARG A 13 -21.51 -0.36 14.66
CA ARG A 13 -20.13 -0.84 14.59
C ARG A 13 -19.34 0.03 13.62
N VAL A 14 -18.06 0.31 13.92
CA VAL A 14 -17.18 1.09 13.04
C VAL A 14 -15.87 0.33 12.80
N ASN A 15 -15.40 0.39 11.55
CA ASN A 15 -14.09 -0.07 11.16
C ASN A 15 -13.30 1.12 10.59
N ILE A 16 -12.15 1.42 11.18
CA ILE A 16 -11.24 2.44 10.65
C ILE A 16 -10.39 1.80 9.56
N SER A 17 -10.74 2.07 8.30
CA SER A 17 -10.02 1.55 7.15
C SER A 17 -8.57 2.03 7.13
N HIS A 18 -7.66 1.16 6.70
CA HIS A 18 -6.26 1.44 6.43
C HIS A 18 -5.61 2.39 7.46
N LEU A 19 -5.68 2.03 8.74
CA LEU A 19 -5.23 2.85 9.86
C LEU A 19 -3.75 3.22 9.72
N LYS A 20 -3.47 4.51 9.76
CA LYS A 20 -2.11 5.05 9.68
C LYS A 20 -2.01 6.42 10.34
N ALA A 21 -0.81 6.74 10.82
CA ALA A 21 -0.39 8.11 11.05
C ALA A 21 0.34 8.56 9.79
N ASP A 22 -0.34 9.36 8.96
CA ASP A 22 0.17 9.84 7.68
C ASP A 22 1.04 11.09 7.92
N GLN A 23 2.20 11.16 7.24
CA GLN A 23 3.23 12.21 7.35
C GLN A 23 4.16 12.09 8.54
N ARG A 24 5.44 12.41 8.30
CA ARG A 24 6.51 12.32 9.31
C ARG A 24 6.19 13.10 10.58
N ALA A 25 5.60 14.29 10.42
CA ALA A 25 5.17 15.15 11.52
C ALA A 25 4.04 14.56 12.38
N ALA A 26 3.32 13.54 11.91
CA ALA A 26 2.24 12.89 12.63
C ALA A 26 2.59 11.48 13.12
N TRP A 27 3.70 10.88 12.69
CA TRP A 27 4.07 9.49 13.05
C TRP A 27 4.03 9.24 14.56
N TRP A 28 4.44 10.21 15.38
CA TRP A 28 4.39 10.13 16.84
C TRP A 28 2.97 9.95 17.42
N LYS A 29 1.92 10.23 16.64
CA LYS A 29 0.52 10.09 17.08
C LYS A 29 0.03 8.65 17.07
N ALA A 30 0.70 7.72 16.36
CA ALA A 30 0.19 6.36 16.20
C ALA A 30 -0.12 5.64 17.53
N PRO A 31 0.75 5.67 18.57
CA PRO A 31 0.40 5.08 19.87
C PRO A 31 -0.83 5.73 20.52
N GLY A 32 -1.01 7.04 20.34
CA GLY A 32 -2.18 7.76 20.85
C GLY A 32 -3.48 7.33 20.15
N VAL A 33 -3.43 7.12 18.83
CA VAL A 33 -4.58 6.65 18.07
C VAL A 33 -4.99 5.24 18.49
N LEU A 34 -4.02 4.33 18.70
CA LEU A 34 -4.31 2.98 19.20
C LEU A 34 -5.00 3.00 20.56
N ARG A 35 -4.51 3.83 21.51
CA ARG A 35 -5.17 4.04 22.81
C ARG A 35 -6.61 4.53 22.68
N LEU A 36 -6.90 5.41 21.72
CA LEU A 36 -8.27 5.87 21.46
C LEU A 36 -9.19 4.71 21.02
N LEU A 37 -8.70 3.77 20.23
CA LEU A 37 -9.46 2.58 19.83
C LEU A 37 -9.72 1.66 21.03
N GLU A 38 -8.73 1.46 21.88
CA GLU A 38 -8.87 0.69 23.13
C GLU A 38 -9.87 1.33 24.09
N ASP A 39 -9.79 2.65 24.30
CA ASP A 39 -10.72 3.40 25.15
C ASP A 39 -12.15 3.36 24.62
N ALA A 40 -12.33 3.41 23.30
CA ALA A 40 -13.64 3.21 22.69
C ALA A 40 -14.17 1.80 22.97
N ARG A 41 -13.34 0.76 22.85
CA ARG A 41 -13.72 -0.62 23.21
C ARG A 41 -14.09 -0.76 24.68
N ARG A 42 -13.30 -0.19 25.60
CA ARG A 42 -13.59 -0.19 27.05
C ARG A 42 -14.94 0.46 27.38
N ARG A 43 -15.36 1.45 26.59
CA ARG A 43 -16.66 2.13 26.72
C ARG A 43 -17.82 1.39 26.03
N GLY A 44 -17.59 0.18 25.52
CA GLY A 44 -18.63 -0.65 24.91
C GLY A 44 -18.87 -0.41 23.42
N LEU A 45 -18.09 0.47 22.76
CA LEU A 45 -18.21 0.66 21.31
C LEU A 45 -17.62 -0.55 20.58
N THR A 46 -18.24 -0.93 19.47
CA THR A 46 -17.67 -1.94 18.56
C THR A 46 -16.80 -1.26 17.50
N VAL A 47 -15.52 -1.06 17.82
CA VAL A 47 -14.52 -0.48 16.90
C VAL A 47 -13.43 -1.46 16.48
N THR A 48 -13.14 -1.53 15.18
CA THR A 48 -11.97 -2.22 14.64
C THR A 48 -11.20 -1.30 13.71
N ALA A 49 -10.06 -1.78 13.22
CA ALA A 49 -9.33 -1.15 12.14
C ALA A 49 -8.75 -2.23 11.22
N ASP A 50 -8.30 -1.84 10.04
CA ASP A 50 -7.46 -2.67 9.18
C ASP A 50 -6.22 -1.93 8.72
N VAL A 51 -5.19 -2.68 8.34
CA VAL A 51 -3.94 -2.15 7.80
C VAL A 51 -3.42 -3.00 6.65
N TYR A 52 -2.70 -2.36 5.74
CA TYR A 52 -1.84 -3.02 4.77
C TYR A 52 -0.37 -2.85 5.20
N PRO A 53 0.48 -3.87 4.99
CA PRO A 53 1.83 -3.89 5.54
C PRO A 53 2.86 -3.24 4.60
N TYR A 54 2.60 -2.03 4.10
CA TYR A 54 3.51 -1.30 3.21
C TYR A 54 3.69 0.14 3.68
N PRO A 55 4.87 0.75 3.57
CA PRO A 55 5.07 2.15 3.96
C PRO A 55 4.53 3.17 2.95
N TYR A 56 4.09 2.71 1.78
CA TYR A 56 3.64 3.55 0.67
C TYR A 56 2.12 3.58 0.56
N ALA A 57 1.53 4.73 0.21
CA ALA A 57 0.07 4.85 0.09
C ALA A 57 -0.46 4.70 -1.34
N ALA A 58 0.22 5.27 -2.34
CA ALA A 58 -0.20 5.23 -3.73
C ALA A 58 0.97 5.52 -4.69
N THR A 59 0.76 5.19 -5.97
CA THR A 59 1.63 5.58 -7.07
C THR A 59 1.04 6.80 -7.80
N GLY A 60 1.91 7.70 -8.27
CA GLY A 60 1.57 8.95 -8.93
C GLY A 60 2.63 9.31 -9.97
N TYR A 61 2.64 10.58 -10.38
CA TYR A 61 3.73 11.15 -11.18
C TYR A 61 4.72 11.86 -10.26
N LEU A 62 6.00 11.80 -10.59
CA LEU A 62 7.06 12.41 -9.79
C LEU A 62 6.88 13.93 -9.68
N TYR A 63 6.32 14.59 -10.69
CA TYR A 63 6.07 16.04 -10.67
C TYR A 63 5.14 16.50 -9.54
N GLN A 64 4.45 15.59 -8.83
CA GLN A 64 3.64 15.92 -7.66
C GLN A 64 4.49 16.49 -6.50
N VAL A 65 5.82 16.35 -6.56
CA VAL A 65 6.75 17.04 -5.64
C VAL A 65 7.05 18.48 -6.04
N LEU A 66 6.49 18.96 -7.14
CA LEU A 66 6.65 20.33 -7.64
C LEU A 66 5.36 21.15 -7.47
N PRO A 67 5.47 22.49 -7.31
CA PRO A 67 4.31 23.36 -7.22
C PRO A 67 3.29 23.09 -8.34
N PRO A 68 1.99 22.91 -8.03
CA PRO A 68 0.98 22.53 -9.02
C PRO A 68 0.90 23.48 -10.23
N ASP A 69 1.19 24.77 -10.04
CA ASP A 69 1.17 25.77 -11.10
C ASP A 69 2.17 25.49 -12.23
N LEU A 70 3.25 24.73 -11.97
CA LEU A 70 4.25 24.37 -12.98
C LEU A 70 3.73 23.40 -14.04
N ILE A 71 2.66 22.66 -13.75
CA ILE A 71 2.10 21.63 -14.66
C ILE A 71 0.92 22.19 -15.47
N ARG A 72 0.52 23.45 -15.24
CA ARG A 72 -0.66 24.07 -15.89
C ARG A 72 -0.56 24.13 -17.42
N GLU A 73 0.65 24.28 -17.94
CA GLU A 73 0.94 24.29 -19.39
C GLU A 73 1.21 22.89 -19.95
N GLY A 74 0.97 21.84 -19.15
CA GLY A 74 1.26 20.44 -19.51
C GLY A 74 2.72 20.07 -19.32
N LEU A 75 3.04 18.80 -19.63
CA LEU A 75 4.38 18.24 -19.40
C LEU A 75 5.47 18.91 -20.24
N ALA A 76 5.17 19.29 -21.50
CA ALA A 76 6.12 20.00 -22.34
C ALA A 76 6.49 21.37 -21.75
N GLY A 77 5.50 22.10 -21.23
CA GLY A 77 5.73 23.38 -20.53
C GLY A 77 6.55 23.20 -19.25
N LEU A 78 6.24 22.15 -18.48
CA LEU A 78 7.02 21.76 -17.29
C LEU A 78 8.49 21.51 -17.67
N VAL A 79 8.75 20.61 -18.61
CA VAL A 79 10.12 20.21 -19.02
C VAL A 79 10.88 21.40 -19.56
N SER A 80 10.25 22.23 -20.40
CA SER A 80 10.87 23.46 -20.93
C SER A 80 11.30 24.41 -19.81
N ARG A 81 10.44 24.63 -18.80
CA ARG A 81 10.77 25.45 -17.62
C ARG A 81 11.89 24.80 -16.79
N LEU A 82 11.85 23.50 -16.57
CA LEU A 82 12.88 22.78 -15.83
C LEU A 82 14.23 22.73 -16.58
N GLY A 83 14.29 23.06 -17.87
CA GLY A 83 15.55 23.23 -18.60
C GLY A 83 16.30 24.53 -18.28
N ASP A 84 15.63 25.53 -17.68
CA ASP A 84 16.25 26.81 -17.31
C ASP A 84 16.74 26.82 -15.85
N ALA A 85 18.02 27.15 -15.67
CA ALA A 85 18.64 27.23 -14.35
C ALA A 85 18.01 28.30 -13.44
N ALA A 86 17.51 29.41 -14.01
CA ALA A 86 16.82 30.43 -13.21
C ALA A 86 15.47 29.93 -12.70
N ALA A 87 14.69 29.27 -13.56
CA ALA A 87 13.46 28.60 -13.17
C ALA A 87 13.70 27.52 -12.10
N ARG A 88 14.72 26.66 -12.23
CA ARG A 88 15.06 25.64 -11.20
C ARG A 88 15.29 26.27 -9.82
N ARG A 89 16.03 27.38 -9.75
CA ARG A 89 16.27 28.12 -8.50
C ARG A 89 14.99 28.67 -7.89
N GLU A 90 14.09 29.21 -8.72
CA GLU A 90 12.80 29.71 -8.24
C GLU A 90 11.92 28.57 -7.71
N VAL A 91 11.89 27.42 -8.38
CA VAL A 91 11.19 26.23 -7.90
C VAL A 91 11.72 25.79 -6.53
N ARG A 92 13.05 25.75 -6.35
CA ARG A 92 13.67 25.43 -5.06
C ARG A 92 13.22 26.40 -3.97
N ARG A 93 13.27 27.71 -4.25
CA ARG A 93 12.83 28.75 -3.31
C ARG A 93 11.36 28.59 -2.90
N LEU A 94 10.49 28.24 -3.84
CA LEU A 94 9.07 27.98 -3.56
C LEU A 94 8.86 26.74 -2.69
N LEU A 95 9.66 25.68 -2.88
CA LEU A 95 9.61 24.50 -2.03
C LEU A 95 10.05 24.81 -0.60
N GLU A 96 11.15 25.55 -0.44
CA GLU A 96 11.70 25.93 0.86
C GLU A 96 10.78 26.89 1.63
N ALA A 97 10.14 27.83 0.92
CA ALA A 97 9.18 28.76 1.52
C ALA A 97 7.81 28.11 1.82
N GLY A 98 7.47 27.03 1.12
CA GLY A 98 6.16 26.40 1.15
C GLY A 98 5.12 27.16 0.32
N VAL A 99 4.12 26.44 -0.20
CA VAL A 99 3.00 27.03 -0.96
C VAL A 99 1.71 26.86 -0.16
N PRO A 100 0.97 27.95 0.13
CA PRO A 100 -0.29 27.87 0.87
C PRO A 100 -1.29 26.91 0.22
N GLY A 101 -1.89 26.04 1.03
CA GLY A 101 -2.89 25.08 0.56
C GLY A 101 -2.32 23.86 -0.19
N TRP A 102 -1.00 23.75 -0.33
CA TRP A 102 -0.34 22.60 -0.94
C TRP A 102 0.66 21.96 0.00
N THR A 103 0.53 20.66 0.19
CA THR A 103 1.48 19.85 0.95
C THR A 103 2.47 19.23 -0.01
N ASN A 104 3.73 19.64 0.08
CA ASN A 104 4.79 19.06 -0.72
C ASN A 104 5.20 17.67 -0.16
N PRO A 105 5.15 16.58 -0.96
CA PRO A 105 5.55 15.26 -0.51
C PRO A 105 7.02 15.16 -0.06
N ALA A 106 7.98 15.68 -0.83
CA ALA A 106 9.40 15.62 -0.46
C ALA A 106 9.69 16.36 0.85
N VAL A 107 9.05 17.50 1.12
CA VAL A 107 9.17 18.23 2.40
C VAL A 107 8.48 17.47 3.54
N SER A 108 7.32 16.88 3.28
CA SER A 108 6.48 16.25 4.32
C SER A 108 6.97 14.85 4.73
N PHE A 109 7.59 14.13 3.79
CA PHE A 109 7.97 12.73 3.94
C PHE A 109 9.48 12.49 3.80
N GLY A 110 10.22 13.42 3.18
CA GLY A 110 11.64 13.28 2.84
C GLY A 110 11.86 12.68 1.44
N TRP A 111 13.05 12.90 0.87
CA TRP A 111 13.39 12.37 -0.46
C TRP A 111 13.50 10.84 -0.48
N GLY A 112 13.92 10.21 0.63
CA GLY A 112 13.92 8.74 0.77
C GLY A 112 12.54 8.11 0.75
N ALA A 113 11.48 8.89 0.95
CA ALA A 113 10.11 8.43 0.81
C ALA A 113 9.60 8.46 -0.65
N ILE A 114 10.31 9.09 -1.57
CA ILE A 114 9.90 9.21 -2.97
C ILE A 114 10.55 8.08 -3.77
N GLY A 115 9.84 6.95 -3.92
CA GLY A 115 10.32 5.80 -4.68
C GLY A 115 10.05 5.95 -6.17
N ILE A 116 11.04 5.69 -7.03
CA ILE A 116 10.86 5.70 -8.48
C ILE A 116 10.20 4.40 -8.91
N VAL A 117 9.05 4.52 -9.59
CA VAL A 117 8.23 3.39 -10.03
C VAL A 117 8.48 3.10 -11.51
N GLU A 118 8.57 4.13 -12.32
CA GLU A 118 8.73 4.03 -13.77
C GLU A 118 9.49 5.24 -14.30
N THR A 119 10.47 4.99 -15.15
CA THR A 119 11.36 5.99 -15.74
C THR A 119 12.06 5.37 -16.96
N SER A 120 12.58 6.21 -17.86
CA SER A 120 13.37 5.79 -19.03
C SER A 120 14.68 5.06 -18.66
N SER A 121 15.13 5.17 -17.40
CA SER A 121 16.31 4.48 -16.87
C SER A 121 15.92 3.28 -16.00
N PRO A 122 15.93 2.04 -16.52
CA PRO A 122 15.53 0.86 -15.75
C PRO A 122 16.35 0.64 -14.46
N ALA A 123 17.59 1.10 -14.43
CA ALA A 123 18.48 0.97 -13.27
C ALA A 123 18.06 1.86 -12.07
N ASP A 124 17.22 2.87 -12.31
CA ASP A 124 16.73 3.77 -11.28
C ASP A 124 15.40 3.31 -10.67
N GLN A 125 14.69 2.38 -11.34
CA GLN A 125 13.40 1.88 -10.86
C GLN A 125 13.57 1.10 -9.56
N GLY A 126 12.67 1.33 -8.60
CA GLY A 126 12.68 0.71 -7.27
C GLY A 126 13.56 1.42 -6.24
N LYS A 127 14.39 2.39 -6.64
CA LYS A 127 15.21 3.22 -5.74
C LYS A 127 14.44 4.46 -5.30
N SER A 128 14.78 5.02 -4.13
CA SER A 128 14.29 6.34 -3.75
C SER A 128 15.07 7.47 -4.43
N VAL A 129 14.51 8.67 -4.47
CA VAL A 129 15.25 9.86 -4.94
C VAL A 129 16.50 10.11 -4.09
N GLU A 130 16.46 9.80 -2.79
CA GLU A 130 17.62 9.89 -1.90
C GLU A 130 18.70 8.85 -2.21
N ASP A 131 18.32 7.60 -2.50
CA ASP A 131 19.28 6.57 -2.91
C ASP A 131 19.99 6.98 -4.21
N LEU A 132 19.24 7.51 -5.17
CA LEU A 132 19.79 8.02 -6.43
C LEU A 132 20.70 9.23 -6.23
N ALA A 133 20.35 10.13 -5.30
CA ALA A 133 21.18 11.26 -4.92
C ALA A 133 22.52 10.82 -4.33
N ILE A 134 22.50 9.82 -3.44
CA ILE A 134 23.71 9.22 -2.86
C ILE A 134 24.57 8.55 -3.96
N GLU A 135 23.97 7.74 -4.82
CA GLU A 135 24.68 7.05 -5.91
C GLU A 135 25.32 8.01 -6.91
N ARG A 136 24.70 9.17 -7.14
CA ARG A 136 25.13 10.17 -8.12
C ARG A 136 25.98 11.28 -7.51
N ASP A 137 26.22 11.27 -6.20
CA ASP A 137 26.86 12.36 -5.45
C ASP A 137 26.24 13.73 -5.79
N ALA A 138 24.90 13.79 -5.73
CA ALA A 138 24.11 14.93 -6.18
C ALA A 138 23.05 15.33 -5.14
N ASP A 139 22.52 16.55 -5.26
CA ASP A 139 21.40 17.00 -4.43
C ASP A 139 20.09 16.31 -4.89
N PRO A 140 19.26 15.79 -3.97
CA PRO A 140 18.07 15.03 -4.33
C PRO A 140 17.01 15.86 -5.06
N PHE A 141 16.95 17.18 -4.84
CA PHE A 141 16.06 18.04 -5.62
C PHE A 141 16.52 18.08 -7.09
N ASP A 142 17.82 18.20 -7.33
CA ASP A 142 18.35 18.24 -8.70
C ASP A 142 18.17 16.89 -9.40
N VAL A 143 18.41 15.77 -8.70
CA VAL A 143 18.09 14.42 -9.21
C VAL A 143 16.63 14.28 -9.61
N CYS A 144 15.71 14.78 -8.78
CA CYS A 144 14.29 14.78 -9.10
C CYS A 144 13.98 15.55 -10.39
N LEU A 145 14.56 16.74 -10.56
CA LEU A 145 14.34 17.55 -11.75
C LEU A 145 14.95 16.91 -12.99
N ASP A 146 16.13 16.30 -12.86
CA ASP A 146 16.81 15.64 -13.98
C ASP A 146 16.06 14.40 -14.44
N LEU A 147 15.49 13.61 -13.53
CA LEU A 147 14.59 12.51 -13.89
C LEU A 147 13.37 13.02 -14.67
N LEU A 148 12.74 14.10 -14.19
CA LEU A 148 11.59 14.71 -14.87
C LEU A 148 11.96 15.25 -16.26
N VAL A 149 13.14 15.85 -16.43
CA VAL A 149 13.58 16.34 -17.74
C VAL A 149 13.90 15.16 -18.67
N ALA A 150 14.63 14.16 -18.19
CA ALA A 150 15.00 12.97 -18.97
C ALA A 150 13.79 12.16 -19.46
N ASP A 151 12.73 12.09 -18.65
CA ASP A 151 11.51 11.34 -18.98
C ASP A 151 10.41 12.22 -19.60
N GLU A 152 10.71 13.43 -20.04
CA GLU A 152 9.73 14.39 -20.58
C GLU A 152 8.52 14.61 -19.63
N GLY A 153 8.78 14.60 -18.32
CA GLY A 153 7.81 14.78 -17.24
C GLY A 153 6.98 13.53 -16.91
N SER A 154 7.26 12.39 -17.56
CA SER A 154 6.46 11.17 -17.43
C SER A 154 6.88 10.23 -16.30
N THR A 155 7.98 10.53 -15.59
CA THR A 155 8.45 9.73 -14.45
C THR A 155 7.33 9.46 -13.45
N ARG A 156 7.18 8.20 -13.04
CA ARG A 156 6.22 7.79 -12.01
C ARG A 156 6.93 7.51 -10.70
N SER A 157 6.26 7.86 -9.61
CA SER A 157 6.77 7.67 -8.25
C SER A 157 5.72 7.08 -7.32
N SER A 158 6.17 6.55 -6.18
CA SER A 158 5.35 6.26 -5.00
C SER A 158 5.80 7.15 -3.85
N VAL A 159 4.89 7.43 -2.91
CA VAL A 159 5.19 8.21 -1.72
C VAL A 159 5.04 7.35 -0.48
N GLY A 160 6.15 7.19 0.25
CA GLY A 160 6.24 6.55 1.55
C GLY A 160 5.66 7.46 2.61
N VAL A 161 4.42 7.19 3.03
CA VAL A 161 3.71 8.08 3.96
C VAL A 161 3.73 7.55 5.40
N MET A 162 4.13 6.28 5.59
CA MET A 162 4.12 5.60 6.86
C MET A 162 5.51 5.19 7.31
N ASP A 163 5.67 5.22 8.62
CA ASP A 163 6.81 4.66 9.32
C ASP A 163 6.64 3.15 9.54
N GLU A 164 7.74 2.42 9.35
CA GLU A 164 7.79 0.96 9.45
C GLU A 164 7.48 0.47 10.88
N GLU A 165 7.95 1.21 11.89
CA GLU A 165 7.67 0.89 13.29
C GLU A 165 6.18 1.11 13.64
N ASN A 166 5.55 2.14 13.09
CA ASN A 166 4.11 2.33 13.18
C ASN A 166 3.32 1.22 12.47
N ILE A 167 3.80 0.71 11.33
CA ILE A 167 3.19 -0.46 10.67
C ILE A 167 3.26 -1.68 11.60
N ARG A 168 4.42 -1.97 12.20
CA ARG A 168 4.55 -3.06 13.18
C ARG A 168 3.59 -2.91 14.34
N ARG A 169 3.53 -1.72 14.96
CA ARG A 169 2.61 -1.43 16.07
C ARG A 169 1.16 -1.66 15.68
N ASN A 170 0.76 -1.16 14.51
CA ASN A 170 -0.60 -1.34 14.04
C ASN A 170 -0.88 -2.82 13.76
N LEU A 171 0.03 -3.56 13.11
CA LEU A 171 -0.14 -4.99 12.88
C LEU A 171 -0.28 -5.76 14.20
N GLN A 172 0.54 -5.47 15.21
CA GLN A 172 0.52 -6.12 16.52
C GLN A 172 -0.74 -5.82 17.34
N HIS A 173 -1.40 -4.69 17.10
CA HIS A 173 -2.51 -4.26 17.94
C HIS A 173 -3.74 -5.19 17.80
N PRO A 174 -4.38 -5.66 18.89
CA PRO A 174 -5.41 -6.71 18.82
C PRO A 174 -6.69 -6.33 18.05
N LEU A 175 -6.96 -5.03 17.90
CA LEU A 175 -8.13 -4.50 17.18
C LEU A 175 -7.93 -4.33 15.67
N THR A 176 -6.73 -4.60 15.15
CA THR A 176 -6.43 -4.44 13.73
C THR A 176 -6.54 -5.76 12.97
N MET A 177 -7.09 -5.68 11.77
CA MET A 177 -7.11 -6.73 10.75
C MET A 177 -6.09 -6.41 9.67
N VAL A 178 -5.86 -7.38 8.79
CA VAL A 178 -5.07 -7.14 7.58
C VAL A 178 -6.02 -6.98 6.40
N SER A 179 -5.80 -5.93 5.61
CA SER A 179 -6.50 -5.64 4.37
C SER A 179 -5.46 -5.29 3.31
N THR A 180 -5.75 -5.60 2.04
CA THR A 180 -4.82 -5.28 0.95
C THR A 180 -4.85 -3.80 0.59
N ASP A 181 -6.01 -3.14 0.71
CA ASP A 181 -6.30 -1.84 0.09
C ASP A 181 -5.91 -1.84 -1.42
N GLY A 182 -6.00 -3.01 -2.04
CA GLY A 182 -5.55 -3.23 -3.40
C GLY A 182 -6.51 -2.62 -4.42
N ALA A 183 -5.95 -2.02 -5.46
CA ALA A 183 -6.69 -1.71 -6.68
C ALA A 183 -6.59 -2.89 -7.66
N THR A 184 -7.64 -3.11 -8.44
CA THR A 184 -7.64 -4.04 -9.58
C THR A 184 -7.62 -3.23 -10.88
N VAL A 185 -6.92 -3.74 -11.89
CA VAL A 185 -7.03 -3.26 -13.27
C VAL A 185 -7.69 -4.36 -14.12
N ASP A 186 -8.41 -3.97 -15.17
CA ASP A 186 -9.21 -4.87 -16.01
C ASP A 186 -8.40 -5.97 -16.71
N SER A 187 -7.07 -5.92 -16.65
CA SER A 187 -6.18 -6.97 -17.18
C SER A 187 -4.92 -7.08 -16.34
N PHE A 188 -4.70 -8.26 -15.73
CA PHE A 188 -3.33 -8.76 -15.62
C PHE A 188 -2.84 -9.02 -17.05
N PRO A 189 -1.64 -8.58 -17.45
CA PRO A 189 -1.16 -8.80 -18.81
C PRO A 189 -0.92 -10.30 -19.02
N THR A 190 -1.95 -11.03 -19.47
CA THR A 190 -1.78 -12.32 -20.13
C THR A 190 -1.54 -12.04 -21.61
N ALA A 191 -0.26 -11.93 -21.98
CA ALA A 191 0.28 -11.75 -23.34
C ALA A 191 0.25 -10.32 -23.94
N PRO A 192 1.24 -9.98 -24.79
CA PRO A 192 1.36 -8.66 -25.42
C PRO A 192 0.34 -8.55 -26.54
N GLN A 193 -0.86 -8.04 -26.24
CA GLN A 193 -1.76 -7.61 -27.29
C GLN A 193 -1.38 -6.19 -27.73
N GLY A 194 -1.17 -6.06 -29.04
CA GLY A 194 -0.52 -4.92 -29.67
C GLY A 194 -1.15 -3.57 -29.34
N GLY A 195 -0.29 -2.57 -29.25
CA GLY A 195 -0.64 -1.15 -29.35
C GLY A 195 -1.46 -0.55 -28.21
N GLY A 196 -1.71 -1.27 -27.11
CA GLY A 196 -2.45 -0.77 -25.95
C GLY A 196 -1.57 0.04 -24.98
N LYS A 197 -2.12 1.11 -24.41
CA LYS A 197 -1.48 1.90 -23.33
C LYS A 197 -0.90 0.97 -22.25
N PRO A 198 0.27 1.28 -21.66
CA PRO A 198 0.86 0.45 -20.61
C PRO A 198 -0.13 0.18 -19.49
N THR A 199 -0.19 -1.06 -19.02
CA THR A 199 -0.99 -1.46 -17.87
C THR A 199 -0.60 -0.58 -16.68
N PRO A 200 -1.55 0.03 -15.94
CA PRO A 200 -1.22 0.86 -14.80
C PRO A 200 -0.41 0.05 -13.78
N LYS A 201 0.78 0.53 -13.41
CA LYS A 201 1.59 -0.08 -12.35
C LYS A 201 0.79 -0.09 -11.05
N LEU A 202 0.30 -1.27 -10.67
CA LEU A 202 -0.43 -1.50 -9.43
C LEU A 202 0.51 -1.34 -8.23
N HIS A 203 -0.02 -0.92 -7.09
CA HIS A 203 0.72 -1.05 -5.85
C HIS A 203 0.86 -2.55 -5.49
N PRO A 204 2.07 -3.04 -5.12
CA PRO A 204 2.28 -4.45 -4.73
C PRO A 204 1.31 -5.03 -3.71
N ARG A 205 0.74 -4.17 -2.84
CA ARG A 205 -0.29 -4.54 -1.87
C ARG A 205 -1.50 -5.22 -2.50
N SER A 206 -1.80 -4.95 -3.77
CA SER A 206 -2.89 -5.58 -4.52
C SER A 206 -2.74 -7.10 -4.66
N VAL A 207 -1.51 -7.63 -4.66
CA VAL A 207 -1.25 -9.05 -4.94
C VAL A 207 -0.41 -9.74 -3.87
N SER A 208 0.28 -8.98 -3.02
CA SER A 208 1.34 -9.51 -2.15
C SER A 208 1.17 -9.19 -0.66
N THR A 209 0.08 -8.54 -0.25
CA THR A 209 -0.15 -8.18 1.17
C THR A 209 -0.02 -9.35 2.15
N TYR A 210 -0.71 -10.46 1.92
CA TYR A 210 -0.65 -11.61 2.83
C TYR A 210 0.70 -12.35 2.76
N PRO A 211 1.28 -12.61 1.57
CA PRO A 211 2.64 -13.15 1.48
C PRO A 211 3.68 -12.28 2.20
N ARG A 212 3.61 -10.95 2.07
CA ARG A 212 4.49 -10.02 2.80
C ARG A 212 4.27 -10.08 4.31
N LEU A 213 3.02 -10.12 4.76
CA LEU A 213 2.70 -10.29 6.18
C LEU A 213 3.39 -11.54 6.75
N LEU A 214 3.24 -12.68 6.07
CA LEU A 214 3.72 -13.98 6.54
C LEU A 214 5.25 -14.11 6.40
N GLY A 215 5.82 -13.75 5.24
CA GLY A 215 7.25 -13.86 5.00
C GLY A 215 8.05 -12.84 5.81
N ARG A 216 7.69 -11.56 5.70
CA ARG A 216 8.46 -10.48 6.32
C ARG A 216 8.12 -10.31 7.80
N TYR A 217 6.86 -10.01 8.14
CA TYR A 217 6.52 -9.61 9.51
C TYR A 217 6.37 -10.78 10.49
N VAL A 218 6.12 -12.00 10.00
CA VAL A 218 6.01 -13.19 10.85
C VAL A 218 7.30 -14.01 10.85
N ARG A 219 7.78 -14.48 9.69
CA ARG A 219 8.97 -15.33 9.62
C ARG A 219 10.28 -14.57 9.88
N GLU A 220 10.54 -13.51 9.12
CA GLU A 220 11.84 -12.80 9.15
C GLU A 220 11.96 -11.88 10.36
N GLU A 221 11.03 -10.94 10.55
CA GLU A 221 11.10 -9.93 11.59
C GLU A 221 10.57 -10.41 12.94
N ARG A 222 9.79 -11.51 12.96
CA ARG A 222 9.13 -12.06 14.16
C ARG A 222 8.30 -11.00 14.91
N ALA A 223 7.77 -10.02 14.19
CA ALA A 223 6.94 -8.96 14.74
C ALA A 223 5.54 -9.45 15.15
N LEU A 224 5.05 -10.54 14.55
CA LEU A 224 3.80 -11.22 14.92
C LEU A 224 3.99 -12.74 14.98
N ALA A 225 3.22 -13.39 15.85
CA ALA A 225 3.09 -14.85 15.85
C ALA A 225 2.24 -15.33 14.66
N TRP A 226 2.57 -16.50 14.10
CA TRP A 226 1.83 -17.13 13.00
C TRP A 226 0.32 -17.21 13.24
N ALA A 227 -0.08 -17.71 14.40
CA ALA A 227 -1.50 -17.85 14.74
C ALA A 227 -2.24 -16.51 14.75
N GLU A 228 -1.58 -15.44 15.22
CA GLU A 228 -2.18 -14.11 15.27
C GLU A 228 -2.29 -13.48 13.88
N ALA A 229 -1.26 -13.63 13.04
CA ALA A 229 -1.33 -13.21 11.64
C ALA A 229 -2.47 -13.93 10.89
N ILE A 230 -2.58 -15.25 11.03
CA ILE A 230 -3.67 -16.04 10.45
C ILE A 230 -5.02 -15.55 10.98
N ARG A 231 -5.15 -15.33 12.30
CA ARG A 231 -6.39 -14.84 12.92
C ARG A 231 -6.82 -13.48 12.35
N LYS A 232 -5.87 -12.55 12.20
CA LYS A 232 -6.07 -11.20 11.63
C LYS A 232 -6.44 -11.21 10.14
N SER A 233 -6.12 -12.28 9.43
CA SER A 233 -6.45 -12.49 8.01
C SER A 233 -7.68 -13.38 7.77
N THR A 234 -8.24 -14.02 8.81
CA THR A 234 -9.31 -15.03 8.66
C THR A 234 -10.48 -14.79 9.63
N SER A 235 -10.39 -15.32 10.85
CA SER A 235 -11.50 -15.32 11.80
C SER A 235 -11.89 -13.93 12.31
N LEU A 236 -10.92 -13.01 12.43
CA LEU A 236 -11.19 -11.63 12.85
C LEU A 236 -12.02 -10.88 11.79
N PRO A 237 -11.61 -10.79 10.50
CA PRO A 237 -12.44 -10.15 9.48
C PRO A 237 -13.78 -10.85 9.26
N ALA A 238 -13.85 -12.18 9.33
CA ALA A 238 -15.13 -12.89 9.27
C ALA A 238 -16.07 -12.48 10.41
N SER A 239 -15.56 -12.39 11.65
CA SER A 239 -16.35 -11.96 12.81
C SER A 239 -16.80 -10.50 12.71
N VAL A 240 -15.92 -9.59 12.26
CA VAL A 240 -16.24 -8.17 12.10
C VAL A 240 -17.31 -7.96 11.03
N ALA A 241 -17.16 -8.62 9.88
CA ALA A 241 -18.12 -8.55 8.78
C ALA A 241 -19.44 -9.29 9.09
N GLY A 242 -19.46 -10.20 10.07
CA GLY A 242 -20.63 -11.04 10.38
C GLY A 242 -20.81 -12.18 9.37
N ILE A 243 -19.70 -12.72 8.85
CA ILE A 243 -19.70 -13.83 7.91
C ILE A 243 -19.66 -15.13 8.72
N HIS A 244 -20.79 -15.83 8.75
CA HIS A 244 -20.93 -17.10 9.47
C HIS A 244 -20.36 -18.27 8.66
N GLY A 245 -19.82 -19.27 9.35
CA GLY A 245 -19.29 -20.50 8.73
C GLY A 245 -18.00 -20.32 7.92
N ARG A 246 -17.30 -19.17 8.03
CA ARG A 246 -16.02 -18.90 7.34
C ARG A 246 -14.97 -18.35 8.31
N GLY A 247 -13.71 -18.35 7.87
CA GLY A 247 -12.58 -17.79 8.62
C GLY A 247 -12.04 -18.69 9.75
N ARG A 248 -12.56 -19.91 9.90
CA ARG A 248 -12.06 -20.94 10.83
C ARG A 248 -12.13 -22.31 10.17
N ILE A 249 -11.22 -23.20 10.53
CA ILE A 249 -11.23 -24.60 10.08
C ILE A 249 -11.96 -25.42 11.13
N LEU A 250 -13.25 -25.70 10.87
CA LEU A 250 -14.14 -26.45 11.75
C LEU A 250 -15.08 -27.32 10.91
N ALA A 251 -15.52 -28.45 11.46
CA ALA A 251 -16.55 -29.27 10.81
C ALA A 251 -17.83 -28.43 10.60
N GLY A 252 -18.42 -28.54 9.40
CA GLY A 252 -19.61 -27.77 9.01
C GLY A 252 -19.36 -26.35 8.50
N PHE A 253 -18.11 -25.86 8.52
CA PHE A 253 -17.75 -24.58 7.90
C PHE A 253 -17.48 -24.75 6.40
N PHE A 254 -17.55 -23.65 5.63
CA PHE A 254 -17.17 -23.66 4.23
C PHE A 254 -15.68 -24.00 4.09
N ALA A 255 -15.35 -24.83 3.10
CA ALA A 255 -13.97 -25.20 2.77
C ALA A 255 -13.29 -24.07 1.98
N ASP A 256 -13.04 -22.94 2.65
CA ASP A 256 -12.15 -21.88 2.19
C ASP A 256 -10.80 -22.07 2.88
N LEU A 257 -9.83 -22.61 2.15
CA LEU A 257 -8.55 -23.04 2.70
C LEU A 257 -7.41 -22.49 1.86
N VAL A 258 -6.29 -22.18 2.52
CA VAL A 258 -5.03 -21.85 1.86
C VAL A 258 -3.98 -22.78 2.42
N VAL A 259 -3.26 -23.46 1.53
CA VAL A 259 -2.06 -24.21 1.88
C VAL A 259 -0.87 -23.38 1.42
N PHE A 260 0.05 -23.13 2.33
CA PHE A 260 1.28 -22.39 2.06
C PHE A 260 2.45 -23.03 2.80
N ASP A 261 3.64 -22.83 2.24
CA ASP A 261 4.90 -23.22 2.85
C ASP A 261 5.38 -22.06 3.75
N PRO A 262 5.48 -22.25 5.08
CA PRO A 262 5.92 -21.19 5.98
C PRO A 262 7.35 -20.72 5.71
N ASP A 263 8.22 -21.57 5.17
CA ASP A 263 9.62 -21.25 4.89
C ASP A 263 9.78 -20.57 3.52
N ALA A 264 8.87 -20.83 2.58
CA ALA A 264 8.97 -20.30 1.21
C ALA A 264 7.95 -19.19 0.86
N VAL A 265 6.92 -18.95 1.68
CA VAL A 265 5.93 -17.90 1.38
C VAL A 265 6.58 -16.53 1.28
N SER A 266 6.42 -15.86 0.14
CA SER A 266 7.07 -14.57 -0.12
C SER A 266 6.25 -13.71 -1.07
N GLU A 267 6.36 -12.40 -0.89
CA GLU A 267 5.98 -11.47 -1.94
C GLU A 267 7.02 -11.49 -3.07
N THR A 268 6.54 -11.26 -4.29
CA THR A 268 7.36 -11.16 -5.51
C THR A 268 7.04 -9.88 -6.28
N ALA A 269 5.86 -9.30 -6.04
CA ALA A 269 5.46 -8.05 -6.66
C ALA A 269 6.26 -6.88 -6.07
N THR A 270 6.83 -6.07 -6.95
CA THR A 270 7.51 -4.82 -6.60
C THR A 270 6.80 -3.65 -7.29
N PHE A 271 7.14 -2.41 -6.96
CA PHE A 271 6.58 -1.28 -7.69
C PHE A 271 6.98 -1.28 -9.17
N ALA A 272 8.21 -1.69 -9.45
CA ALA A 272 8.74 -1.81 -10.81
C ALA A 272 8.05 -2.97 -11.56
N ASP A 273 7.81 -4.09 -10.89
CA ASP A 273 7.11 -5.25 -11.44
C ASP A 273 5.98 -5.76 -10.53
N PRO A 274 4.79 -5.13 -10.59
CA PRO A 274 3.71 -5.41 -9.66
C PRO A 274 2.83 -6.59 -10.08
N HIS A 275 3.07 -7.19 -11.25
CA HIS A 275 2.20 -8.22 -11.84
C HIS A 275 2.72 -9.65 -11.64
N HIS A 276 3.41 -9.89 -10.53
CA HIS A 276 3.86 -11.23 -10.15
C HIS A 276 2.93 -11.89 -9.12
N HIS A 277 2.68 -13.17 -9.34
CA HIS A 277 2.07 -14.01 -8.33
C HIS A 277 3.07 -14.31 -7.21
N PRO A 278 2.62 -14.32 -5.94
CA PRO A 278 3.48 -14.70 -4.83
C PRO A 278 3.89 -16.16 -4.90
N THR A 279 4.97 -16.50 -4.21
CA THR A 279 5.49 -17.87 -4.13
C THR A 279 5.10 -18.53 -2.79
N GLY A 280 5.26 -19.86 -2.72
CA GLY A 280 5.02 -20.63 -1.51
C GLY A 280 3.55 -20.85 -1.18
N ILE A 281 2.62 -20.62 -2.11
CA ILE A 281 1.17 -20.85 -1.93
C ILE A 281 0.68 -21.82 -3.02
N PRO A 282 0.92 -23.14 -2.88
CA PRO A 282 0.58 -24.12 -3.92
C PRO A 282 -0.93 -24.28 -4.11
N TRP A 283 -1.75 -24.16 -3.05
CA TRP A 283 -3.18 -24.44 -3.15
C TRP A 283 -4.04 -23.40 -2.44
N VAL A 284 -5.07 -22.95 -3.15
CA VAL A 284 -6.15 -22.14 -2.61
C VAL A 284 -7.47 -22.82 -2.97
N VAL A 285 -8.25 -23.14 -1.94
CA VAL A 285 -9.57 -23.76 -2.06
C VAL A 285 -10.61 -22.70 -1.70
N ALA A 286 -11.61 -22.53 -2.55
CA ALA A 286 -12.77 -21.69 -2.29
C ALA A 286 -14.04 -22.54 -2.39
N ASN A 287 -14.86 -22.56 -1.34
CA ASN A 287 -16.06 -23.40 -1.27
C ASN A 287 -15.83 -24.88 -1.67
N GLY A 288 -14.68 -25.44 -1.30
CA GLY A 288 -14.32 -26.84 -1.59
C GLY A 288 -13.76 -27.10 -2.99
N LEU A 289 -13.57 -26.07 -3.82
CA LEU A 289 -13.01 -26.20 -5.17
C LEU A 289 -11.65 -25.48 -5.27
N LEU A 290 -10.72 -26.05 -6.03
CA LEU A 290 -9.40 -25.47 -6.26
C LEU A 290 -9.51 -24.20 -7.13
N ALA A 291 -9.23 -23.06 -6.51
CA ALA A 291 -9.06 -21.77 -7.17
C ALA A 291 -7.60 -21.54 -7.62
N VAL A 292 -6.64 -22.15 -6.91
CA VAL A 292 -5.22 -22.21 -7.30
C VAL A 292 -4.76 -23.65 -7.11
N ASP A 293 -4.10 -24.21 -8.12
CA ASP A 293 -3.54 -25.56 -8.12
C ASP A 293 -2.07 -25.54 -8.55
N GLY A 294 -1.17 -26.04 -7.70
CA GLY A 294 0.27 -25.99 -7.92
C GLY A 294 0.83 -24.58 -8.10
N GLY A 295 0.22 -23.57 -7.46
CA GLY A 295 0.59 -22.16 -7.61
C GLY A 295 0.03 -21.49 -8.87
N VAL A 296 -0.76 -22.20 -9.68
CA VAL A 296 -1.37 -21.67 -10.90
C VAL A 296 -2.86 -21.39 -10.67
N PRO A 297 -3.35 -20.16 -10.89
CA PRO A 297 -4.78 -19.86 -10.83
C PRO A 297 -5.60 -20.71 -11.81
N THR A 298 -6.68 -21.31 -11.34
CA THR A 298 -7.63 -22.06 -12.18
C THR A 298 -8.67 -21.12 -12.78
N ARG A 299 -9.52 -21.63 -13.69
CA ARG A 299 -10.69 -20.88 -14.21
C ARG A 299 -11.95 -21.06 -13.36
N VAL A 300 -11.86 -21.77 -12.23
CA VAL A 300 -13.01 -22.09 -11.38
C VAL A 300 -13.49 -20.85 -10.64
N ARG A 301 -14.76 -20.49 -10.86
CA ARG A 301 -15.43 -19.36 -10.17
C ARG A 301 -16.28 -19.89 -9.01
N ALA A 302 -15.63 -20.39 -7.97
CA ALA A 302 -16.31 -20.96 -6.81
C ALA A 302 -16.89 -19.91 -5.84
N GLY A 303 -16.69 -18.62 -6.10
CA GLY A 303 -17.14 -17.52 -5.24
C GLY A 303 -18.67 -17.46 -5.10
N LYS A 304 -19.13 -16.99 -3.94
CA LYS A 304 -20.55 -16.73 -3.66
C LYS A 304 -20.73 -15.32 -3.13
N VAL A 305 -21.83 -14.67 -3.52
CA VAL A 305 -22.25 -13.41 -2.89
C VAL A 305 -22.63 -13.70 -1.45
N LEU A 306 -21.98 -13.02 -0.51
CA LEU A 306 -22.26 -13.15 0.91
C LEU A 306 -23.34 -12.13 1.30
N ARG A 307 -24.43 -12.60 1.90
CA ARG A 307 -25.51 -11.75 2.41
C ARG A 307 -25.45 -11.71 3.93
N ARG A 308 -25.89 -10.59 4.50
CA ARG A 308 -25.97 -10.44 5.96
C ARG A 308 -27.06 -11.38 6.49
N GLY A 309 -26.69 -12.35 7.34
CA GLY A 309 -27.60 -13.34 7.92
C GLY A 309 -27.60 -14.72 7.25
N GLY A 310 -26.81 -14.92 6.18
CA GLY A 310 -26.75 -16.16 5.40
C GLY A 310 -26.86 -15.90 3.91
#